data_AF-A0AAJ1ZLB1-F1
#
_entry.id   AF-A0AAJ1ZLB1-F1
#
_cell.length_a   1.000
_cell.length_b   1.000
_cell.length_c   1.000
_cell.angle_alpha   90.00
_cell.angle_beta   90.00
_cell.angle_gamma   90.00
#
_symmetry.space_group_name_H-M   'P 1'
#
loop_
_entity.id
_entity.type
_entity.pdbx_description
1 polymer ?
#
loop_
_entity_poly.entity_id
_entity_poly.type
_entity_poly.pdbx_seq_one_letter_code
_entity_poly.pdbx_strand_id
1 'polypeptide(L)'
;MSERSYLFVPGNRPARVEKARASGADAVIFDLEDAVQPKEKLLARDSVLAYITPVRPAFVRINAADTEWFGNDVAAIASHPGVAGIVLPSAEAREQIQAVLAHAHPALTILPIVETARGFANLTLLCEAPHVQRIVFGTLDFQIDLNVEGDGEELDMFRSAIVLASRLAGLSAPVDGVSTVLDDPVAIESEARRGRRLGFGAKLCVHPKPVDAVHRAYAWTAAEQAWAERVLRAVDANAGAVVAVDGKMVDMPVILKARRIVGAH
;
A
#
# COMPACT_ATOMS: atom_id res chain seq x y z
N MET A 1 -1.26 13.37 -4.24
CA MET A 1 -2.17 12.58 -3.37
C MET A 1 -1.62 11.17 -3.30
N SER A 2 -1.58 10.57 -2.11
CA SER A 2 -1.03 9.23 -1.88
C SER A 2 -2.19 8.22 -1.97
N GLU A 3 -2.02 7.15 -2.72
CA GLU A 3 -2.99 6.07 -2.88
C GLU A 3 -3.32 5.47 -1.50
N ARG A 4 -4.62 5.33 -1.20
CA ARG A 4 -5.16 4.75 0.05
C ARG A 4 -5.66 3.32 -0.13
N SER A 5 -5.97 2.94 -1.37
CA SER A 5 -6.48 1.61 -1.72
C SER A 5 -5.77 1.08 -2.95
N TYR A 6 -5.31 -0.17 -2.87
CA TYR A 6 -4.77 -0.91 -4.01
C TYR A 6 -5.67 -2.11 -4.28
N LEU A 7 -6.36 -2.12 -5.42
CA LEU A 7 -7.33 -3.15 -5.77
C LEU A 7 -6.73 -4.15 -6.78
N PHE A 8 -6.60 -5.41 -6.38
CA PHE A 8 -6.20 -6.50 -7.26
C PHE A 8 -7.27 -6.85 -8.29
N VAL A 9 -6.81 -7.12 -9.51
CA VAL A 9 -7.61 -7.65 -10.61
C VAL A 9 -6.80 -8.75 -11.31
N PRO A 10 -7.35 -9.96 -11.53
CA PRO A 10 -6.63 -11.01 -12.24
C PRO A 10 -6.20 -10.58 -13.64
N GLY A 11 -4.93 -10.81 -13.99
CA GLY A 11 -4.35 -10.42 -15.28
C GLY A 11 -4.99 -11.11 -16.49
N ASN A 12 -5.54 -12.32 -16.30
CA ASN A 12 -6.33 -13.03 -17.32
C ASN A 12 -7.78 -12.53 -17.44
N ARG A 13 -8.17 -11.47 -16.72
CA ARG A 13 -9.53 -10.89 -16.76
C ARG A 13 -9.51 -9.36 -16.91
N PRO A 14 -8.86 -8.81 -17.95
CA PRO A 14 -8.69 -7.36 -18.11
C PRO A 14 -10.01 -6.59 -18.15
N ALA A 15 -11.11 -7.21 -18.61
CA ALA A 15 -12.45 -6.62 -18.59
C ALA A 15 -12.95 -6.20 -17.19
N ARG A 16 -12.37 -6.75 -16.11
CA ARG A 16 -12.72 -6.36 -14.73
C ARG A 16 -12.09 -5.04 -14.29
N VAL A 17 -11.08 -4.53 -15.00
CA VAL A 17 -10.38 -3.30 -14.58
C VAL A 17 -11.26 -2.08 -14.66
N GLU A 18 -12.12 -1.96 -15.66
CA GLU A 18 -13.05 -0.82 -15.72
C GLU A 18 -13.99 -0.81 -14.52
N LYS A 19 -14.45 -1.99 -14.06
CA LYS A 19 -15.24 -2.12 -12.84
C LYS A 19 -14.43 -1.77 -11.59
N ALA A 20 -13.16 -2.16 -11.53
CA ALA A 20 -12.26 -1.82 -10.43
C ALA A 20 -11.97 -0.32 -10.35
N ARG A 21 -11.78 0.35 -11.50
CA ARG A 21 -11.64 1.81 -11.55
C ARG A 21 -12.94 2.53 -11.18
N ALA A 22 -14.07 2.03 -11.68
CA ALA A 22 -15.39 2.58 -11.37
C ALA A 22 -15.79 2.44 -9.89
N SER A 23 -15.15 1.55 -9.12
CA SER A 23 -15.35 1.46 -7.68
C SER A 23 -14.63 2.55 -6.89
N GLY A 24 -13.94 3.49 -7.56
CA GLY A 24 -13.20 4.56 -6.92
C GLY A 24 -11.86 4.14 -6.32
N ALA A 25 -11.33 2.95 -6.65
CA ALA A 25 -10.02 2.54 -6.15
C ALA A 25 -8.92 3.51 -6.62
N ASP A 26 -8.08 3.98 -5.69
CA ASP A 26 -6.99 4.92 -6.00
C ASP A 26 -5.93 4.27 -6.95
N ALA A 27 -5.67 2.96 -6.78
CA ALA A 27 -4.79 2.18 -7.65
C ALA A 27 -5.37 0.80 -7.95
N VAL A 28 -5.06 0.31 -9.16
CA VAL A 28 -5.37 -1.07 -9.59
C VAL A 28 -4.05 -1.82 -9.78
N ILE A 29 -4.02 -3.05 -9.26
CA ILE A 29 -2.93 -4.01 -9.46
C ILE A 29 -3.43 -5.12 -10.38
N PHE A 30 -2.83 -5.25 -11.56
CA PHE A 30 -2.98 -6.46 -12.36
C PHE A 30 -2.20 -7.60 -11.72
N ASP A 31 -2.88 -8.68 -11.39
CA ASP A 31 -2.27 -9.82 -10.73
C ASP A 31 -1.88 -10.90 -11.74
N LEU A 32 -0.58 -11.19 -11.85
CA LEU A 32 -0.04 -12.32 -12.61
C LEU A 32 0.25 -13.53 -11.72
N GLU A 33 0.05 -13.40 -10.41
CA GLU A 33 0.48 -14.34 -9.39
C GLU A 33 -0.73 -15.16 -8.88
N ASP A 34 -1.12 -15.16 -7.60
CA ASP A 34 -2.10 -16.11 -7.04
C ASP A 34 -3.44 -16.15 -7.77
N ALA A 35 -3.92 -15.02 -8.29
CA ALA A 35 -5.21 -14.96 -8.96
C ALA A 35 -5.21 -15.58 -10.36
N VAL A 36 -4.06 -16.07 -10.85
CA VAL A 36 -3.88 -16.65 -12.18
C VAL A 36 -3.31 -18.06 -12.06
N GLN A 37 -4.02 -19.05 -12.63
CA GLN A 37 -3.56 -20.43 -12.63
C GLN A 37 -2.29 -20.59 -13.49
N PRO A 38 -1.38 -21.54 -13.17
CA PRO A 38 -0.12 -21.76 -13.90
C PRO A 38 -0.27 -21.80 -15.43
N LYS A 39 -1.29 -22.50 -15.94
CA LYS A 39 -1.56 -22.63 -17.39
C LYS A 39 -1.98 -21.32 -18.07
N GLU A 40 -2.41 -20.32 -17.30
CA GLU A 40 -2.90 -19.03 -17.79
C GLU A 40 -1.88 -17.90 -17.62
N LYS A 41 -0.71 -18.15 -16.99
CA LYS A 41 0.29 -17.12 -16.67
C LYS A 41 0.76 -16.34 -17.90
N LEU A 42 1.03 -17.06 -19.00
CA LEU A 42 1.46 -16.46 -20.27
C LEU A 42 0.34 -15.59 -20.86
N LEU A 43 -0.87 -16.14 -20.97
CA LEU A 43 -2.05 -15.40 -21.46
C LEU A 43 -2.35 -14.16 -20.60
N ALA A 44 -2.21 -14.27 -19.28
CA ALA A 44 -2.41 -13.16 -18.35
C ALA A 44 -1.39 -12.05 -18.61
N ARG A 45 -0.11 -12.38 -18.75
CA ARG A 45 0.95 -11.41 -19.08
C ARG A 45 0.64 -10.68 -20.38
N ASP A 46 0.31 -11.41 -21.44
CA ASP A 46 -0.02 -10.83 -22.75
C ASP A 46 -1.25 -9.92 -22.67
N SER A 47 -2.27 -10.34 -21.91
CA SER A 47 -3.49 -9.56 -21.69
C SER A 47 -3.23 -8.25 -20.94
N VAL A 48 -2.34 -8.29 -19.94
CA VAL A 48 -1.92 -7.11 -19.18
C VAL A 48 -1.15 -6.14 -20.06
N LEU A 49 -0.18 -6.63 -20.84
CA LEU A 49 0.60 -5.82 -21.78
C LEU A 49 -0.28 -5.16 -22.85
N ALA A 50 -1.27 -5.88 -23.36
CA ALA A 50 -2.20 -5.34 -24.35
C ALA A 50 -3.15 -4.27 -23.78
N TYR A 51 -3.44 -4.32 -22.48
CA TYR A 51 -4.37 -3.39 -21.83
C TYR A 51 -3.67 -2.11 -21.31
N ILE A 52 -2.49 -2.26 -20.71
CA ILE A 52 -1.79 -1.16 -20.05
C ILE A 52 -1.25 -0.19 -21.09
N THR A 53 -1.41 1.11 -20.85
CA THR A 53 -0.85 2.17 -21.72
C THR A 53 -0.30 3.31 -20.86
N PRO A 54 0.61 4.16 -21.37
CA PRO A 54 1.10 5.33 -20.64
C PRO A 54 0.00 6.29 -20.19
N VAL A 55 -1.15 6.31 -20.89
CA VAL A 55 -2.31 7.16 -20.56
C VAL A 55 -3.17 6.53 -19.46
N ARG A 56 -3.07 5.22 -19.26
CA ARG A 56 -3.79 4.46 -18.22
C ARG A 56 -2.82 3.61 -17.43
N PRO A 57 -1.91 4.23 -16.66
CA PRO A 57 -0.92 3.48 -15.94
C PRO A 57 -1.57 2.60 -14.85
N ALA A 58 -0.92 1.49 -14.54
CA ALA A 58 -1.37 0.54 -13.54
C ALA A 58 -0.19 -0.13 -12.83
N PHE A 59 -0.45 -0.67 -11.64
CA PHE A 59 0.50 -1.54 -10.97
C PHE A 59 0.34 -2.97 -11.50
N VAL A 60 1.41 -3.75 -11.44
CA VAL A 60 1.38 -5.17 -11.82
C VAL A 60 2.07 -5.99 -10.73
N ARG A 61 1.36 -6.96 -10.14
CA ARG A 61 1.98 -8.00 -9.31
C ARG A 61 2.52 -9.08 -10.24
N ILE A 62 3.85 -9.19 -10.29
CA ILE A 62 4.55 -10.23 -11.04
C ILE A 62 4.60 -11.52 -10.22
N ASN A 63 5.01 -12.64 -10.83
CA ASN A 63 5.22 -13.88 -10.10
C ASN A 63 6.46 -13.81 -9.19
N ALA A 64 6.49 -14.63 -8.12
CA ALA A 64 7.58 -14.68 -7.17
C ALA A 64 8.91 -15.13 -7.80
N ALA A 65 10.03 -14.66 -7.23
CA ALA A 65 11.36 -14.77 -7.83
C ALA A 65 11.90 -16.21 -7.96
N ASP A 66 11.33 -17.14 -7.20
CA ASP A 66 11.65 -18.57 -7.23
C ASP A 66 10.81 -19.37 -8.25
N THR A 67 9.90 -18.70 -8.98
CA THR A 67 9.07 -19.33 -10.01
C THR A 67 9.68 -19.24 -11.40
N GLU A 68 9.28 -20.14 -12.30
CA GLU A 68 9.71 -20.13 -13.71
C GLU A 68 9.22 -18.90 -14.50
N TRP A 69 8.21 -18.18 -13.99
CA TRP A 69 7.59 -17.05 -14.69
C TRP A 69 8.29 -15.71 -14.41
N PHE A 70 9.02 -15.59 -13.30
CA PHE A 70 9.60 -14.33 -12.83
C PHE A 70 10.44 -13.62 -13.89
N GLY A 71 11.43 -14.31 -14.48
CA GLY A 71 12.33 -13.69 -15.45
C GLY A 71 11.59 -13.12 -16.66
N ASN A 72 10.59 -13.83 -17.16
CA ASN A 72 9.78 -13.39 -18.28
C ASN A 72 8.80 -12.27 -17.90
N ASP A 73 8.24 -12.29 -16.68
CA ASP A 73 7.43 -11.18 -16.17
C ASP A 73 8.28 -9.91 -16.06
N VAL A 74 9.46 -10.00 -15.42
CA VAL A 74 10.35 -8.86 -15.25
C VAL A 74 10.75 -8.25 -16.60
N ALA A 75 11.21 -9.07 -17.54
CA ALA A 75 11.65 -8.60 -18.85
C ALA A 75 10.53 -7.86 -19.61
N ALA A 76 9.29 -8.36 -19.53
CA ALA A 76 8.16 -7.80 -20.24
C ALA A 76 7.52 -6.58 -19.54
N ILE A 77 7.42 -6.62 -18.21
CA ILE A 77 6.66 -5.64 -17.43
C ILE A 77 7.52 -4.45 -17.01
N ALA A 78 8.77 -4.67 -16.57
CA ALA A 78 9.57 -3.60 -15.96
C ALA A 78 9.95 -2.47 -16.93
N SER A 79 10.09 -2.79 -18.23
CA SER A 79 10.43 -1.81 -19.27
C SER A 79 9.21 -1.12 -19.88
N HIS A 80 7.99 -1.60 -19.60
CA HIS A 80 6.79 -1.14 -20.27
C HIS A 80 6.33 0.24 -19.74
N PRO A 81 6.23 1.28 -20.58
CA PRO A 81 6.04 2.67 -20.14
C PRO A 81 4.67 2.97 -19.51
N GLY A 82 3.70 2.06 -19.63
CA GLY A 82 2.42 2.15 -18.92
C GLY A 82 2.40 1.51 -17.52
N VAL A 83 3.48 0.88 -17.08
CA VAL A 83 3.54 0.28 -15.74
C VAL A 83 3.92 1.36 -14.73
N ALA A 84 3.02 1.66 -13.79
CA ALA A 84 3.28 2.64 -12.72
C ALA A 84 4.26 2.08 -11.69
N GLY A 85 4.12 0.79 -11.41
CA GLY A 85 5.00 0.08 -10.49
C GLY A 85 4.78 -1.42 -10.52
N ILE A 86 5.82 -2.12 -10.08
CA ILE A 86 5.78 -3.57 -9.87
C ILE A 86 5.52 -3.84 -8.40
N VAL A 87 4.54 -4.68 -8.14
CA VAL A 87 4.34 -5.31 -6.84
C VAL A 87 5.12 -6.62 -6.86
N LEU A 88 6.14 -6.73 -6.00
CA LEU A 88 7.07 -7.87 -5.96
C LEU A 88 6.67 -8.78 -4.79
N PRO A 89 6.01 -9.93 -5.02
CA PRO A 89 5.66 -10.86 -3.96
C PRO A 89 6.90 -11.58 -3.40
N SER A 90 6.78 -12.10 -2.18
CA SER A 90 7.80 -12.84 -1.45
C SER A 90 9.17 -12.15 -1.53
N ALA A 91 9.18 -10.85 -1.25
CA ALA A 91 10.40 -10.06 -1.28
C ALA A 91 11.23 -10.34 -0.03
N GLU A 92 12.41 -10.92 -0.25
CA GLU A 92 13.32 -11.40 0.78
C GLU A 92 14.74 -10.88 0.61
N ALA A 93 15.15 -10.46 -0.59
CA ALA A 93 16.53 -10.14 -0.91
C ALA A 93 16.67 -8.96 -1.87
N ARG A 94 17.80 -8.25 -1.79
CA ARG A 94 18.08 -7.07 -2.63
C ARG A 94 18.21 -7.46 -4.10
N GLU A 95 18.68 -8.68 -4.35
CA GLU A 95 18.92 -9.26 -5.66
C GLU A 95 17.62 -9.40 -6.45
N GLN A 96 16.49 -9.70 -5.78
CA GLN A 96 15.18 -9.75 -6.43
C GLN A 96 14.76 -8.37 -6.95
N ILE A 97 15.00 -7.32 -6.16
CA ILE A 97 14.73 -5.92 -6.56
C ILE A 97 15.70 -5.50 -7.69
N GLN A 98 16.98 -5.85 -7.59
CA GLN A 98 17.97 -5.57 -8.63
C GLN A 98 17.64 -6.25 -9.96
N ALA A 99 17.13 -7.48 -9.92
CA ALA A 99 16.68 -8.18 -11.12
C ALA A 99 15.54 -7.40 -11.83
N VAL A 100 14.60 -6.84 -11.06
CA VAL A 100 13.56 -5.94 -11.61
C VAL A 100 14.19 -4.69 -12.21
N LEU A 101 15.09 -4.04 -11.47
CA LEU A 101 15.73 -2.78 -11.89
C LEU A 101 16.62 -2.93 -13.14
N ALA A 102 17.18 -4.11 -13.39
CA ALA A 102 17.96 -4.38 -14.60
C ALA A 102 17.17 -4.17 -15.90
N HIS A 103 15.84 -4.22 -15.82
CA HIS A 103 14.92 -4.02 -16.95
C HIS A 103 14.00 -2.79 -16.79
N ALA A 104 14.12 -2.06 -15.68
CA ALA A 104 13.18 -1.01 -15.32
C ALA A 104 13.31 0.24 -16.21
N HIS A 105 12.18 0.82 -16.61
CA HIS A 105 12.19 2.20 -17.08
C HIS A 105 12.46 3.17 -15.90
N PRO A 106 12.98 4.39 -16.14
CA PRO A 106 13.48 5.26 -15.07
C PRO A 106 12.45 5.67 -14.00
N ALA A 107 11.18 5.77 -14.40
CA ALA A 107 10.08 6.16 -13.52
C ALA A 107 9.41 4.99 -12.78
N LEU A 108 9.84 3.74 -13.01
CA LEU A 108 9.20 2.57 -12.42
C LEU A 108 9.39 2.58 -10.90
N THR A 109 8.31 2.38 -10.15
CA THR A 109 8.34 2.14 -8.71
C THR A 109 8.24 0.66 -8.37
N ILE A 110 8.77 0.26 -7.22
CA ILE A 110 8.67 -1.11 -6.72
C ILE A 110 7.98 -1.09 -5.35
N LEU A 111 7.03 -2.01 -5.19
CA LEU A 111 6.29 -2.27 -3.95
C LEU A 111 6.59 -3.71 -3.51
N PRO A 112 7.64 -3.94 -2.72
CA PRO A 112 7.94 -5.25 -2.17
C PRO A 112 6.84 -5.68 -1.20
N ILE A 113 6.31 -6.89 -1.38
CA ILE A 113 5.45 -7.53 -0.38
C ILE A 113 6.34 -8.29 0.60
N VAL A 114 6.27 -7.89 1.87
CA VAL A 114 6.84 -8.63 2.99
C VAL A 114 5.76 -9.55 3.51
N GLU A 115 5.94 -10.85 3.28
CA GLU A 115 4.95 -11.89 3.63
C GLU A 115 5.58 -13.19 4.12
N THR A 116 6.86 -13.16 4.46
CA THR A 116 7.60 -14.25 5.10
C THR A 116 8.48 -13.72 6.25
N ALA A 117 8.87 -14.59 7.17
CA ALA A 117 9.80 -14.30 8.26
C ALA A 117 11.16 -13.82 7.71
N ARG A 118 11.61 -14.39 6.59
CA ARG A 118 12.84 -13.97 5.91
C ARG A 118 12.71 -12.55 5.36
N GLY A 119 11.61 -12.24 4.68
CA GLY A 119 11.33 -10.88 4.19
C GLY A 119 11.29 -9.86 5.31
N PHE A 120 10.66 -10.22 6.44
CA PHE A 120 10.63 -9.36 7.62
C PHE A 120 12.00 -9.18 8.27
N ALA A 121 12.80 -10.25 8.38
CA ALA A 121 14.17 -10.15 8.88
C ALA A 121 15.07 -9.24 8.03
N ASN A 122 14.78 -9.13 6.73
CA ASN A 122 15.50 -8.30 5.77
C ASN A 122 14.82 -6.95 5.48
N LEU A 123 13.82 -6.56 6.28
CA LEU A 123 12.98 -5.37 6.05
C LEU A 123 13.77 -4.09 5.80
N THR A 124 14.81 -3.80 6.59
CA THR A 124 15.66 -2.60 6.41
C THR A 124 16.32 -2.61 5.03
N LEU A 125 16.88 -3.75 4.62
CA LEU A 125 17.55 -3.90 3.32
C LEU A 125 16.58 -3.72 2.16
N LEU A 126 15.34 -4.19 2.29
CA LEU A 126 14.28 -3.98 1.30
C LEU A 126 13.85 -2.51 1.25
N CYS A 127 13.72 -1.84 2.40
CA CYS A 127 13.31 -0.43 2.45
C CYS A 127 14.36 0.51 1.83
N GLU A 128 15.65 0.20 1.99
CA GLU A 128 16.75 1.01 1.46
C GLU A 128 17.06 0.76 -0.02
N ALA A 129 16.36 -0.20 -0.66
CA ALA A 129 16.63 -0.53 -2.06
C ALA A 129 16.12 0.56 -3.02
N PRO A 130 16.82 0.82 -4.14
CA PRO A 130 16.41 1.85 -5.09
C PRO A 130 14.99 1.59 -5.65
N HIS A 131 14.28 2.68 -5.95
CA HIS A 131 12.93 2.68 -6.53
C HIS A 131 11.84 2.05 -5.65
N VAL A 132 12.17 1.54 -4.47
CA VAL A 132 11.15 1.12 -3.50
C VAL A 132 10.40 2.36 -3.03
N GLN A 133 9.08 2.33 -3.18
CA GLN A 133 8.22 3.46 -2.82
C GLN A 133 7.47 3.22 -1.50
N ARG A 134 6.99 1.98 -1.32
CA ARG A 134 6.26 1.52 -0.14
C ARG A 134 6.53 0.04 0.08
N ILE A 135 6.57 -0.37 1.35
CA ILE A 135 6.44 -1.79 1.71
C ILE A 135 4.95 -2.15 1.78
N VAL A 136 4.63 -3.33 1.27
CA VAL A 136 3.29 -3.94 1.36
C VAL A 136 3.38 -5.09 2.36
N PHE A 137 2.42 -5.19 3.28
CA PHE A 137 2.36 -6.29 4.24
C PHE A 137 1.39 -7.37 3.75
N GLY A 138 1.91 -8.51 3.31
CA GLY A 138 1.10 -9.67 2.91
C GLY A 138 0.71 -10.48 4.14
N THR A 139 -0.36 -10.07 4.82
CA THR A 139 -0.71 -10.60 6.14
C THR A 139 -1.09 -12.09 6.15
N LEU A 140 -1.71 -12.58 5.06
CA LEU A 140 -2.20 -13.97 5.00
C LEU A 140 -1.04 -14.97 4.90
N ASP A 141 -0.12 -14.77 3.96
CA ASP A 141 1.03 -15.66 3.82
C ASP A 141 2.00 -15.52 5.00
N PHE A 142 2.09 -14.32 5.58
CA PHE A 142 2.88 -14.10 6.79
C PHE A 142 2.34 -14.87 8.01
N GLN A 143 1.01 -14.95 8.16
CA GLN A 143 0.36 -15.77 9.19
C GLN A 143 0.69 -17.26 8.99
N ILE A 144 0.66 -17.74 7.75
CA ILE A 144 1.00 -19.13 7.41
C ILE A 144 2.47 -19.41 7.74
N ASP A 145 3.38 -18.54 7.30
CA ASP A 145 4.83 -18.73 7.48
C ASP A 145 5.25 -18.73 8.95
N LEU A 146 4.67 -17.85 9.77
CA LEU A 146 4.95 -17.79 11.21
C LEU A 146 4.07 -18.71 12.05
N ASN A 147 3.09 -19.38 11.45
CA ASN A 147 2.06 -20.14 12.17
C ASN A 147 1.37 -19.27 13.26
N VAL A 148 0.95 -18.07 12.86
CA VAL A 148 0.19 -17.10 13.68
C VAL A 148 -1.27 -17.15 13.29
N GLU A 149 -2.16 -17.24 14.28
CA GLU A 149 -3.60 -17.20 14.05
C GLU A 149 -4.11 -15.78 14.27
N GLY A 150 -4.56 -15.12 13.20
CA GLY A 150 -5.24 -13.84 13.28
C GLY A 150 -4.45 -12.66 12.68
N ASP A 151 -5.22 -11.68 12.22
CA ASP A 151 -4.71 -10.40 11.71
C ASP A 151 -4.82 -9.26 12.74
N GLY A 152 -5.33 -9.60 13.94
CA GLY A 152 -5.54 -8.73 15.08
C GLY A 152 -4.22 -8.31 15.73
N GLU A 153 -4.27 -8.06 17.04
CA GLU A 153 -3.13 -7.65 17.86
C GLU A 153 -1.88 -8.53 17.70
N GLU A 154 -2.08 -9.78 17.28
CA GLU A 154 -1.02 -10.75 16.96
C GLU A 154 0.01 -10.20 15.96
N LEU A 155 -0.44 -9.32 15.04
CA LEU A 155 0.43 -8.70 14.04
C LEU A 155 0.81 -7.23 14.31
N ASP A 156 0.46 -6.65 15.47
CA ASP A 156 0.75 -5.23 15.79
C ASP A 156 2.25 -4.92 15.81
N MET A 157 3.06 -5.86 16.31
CA MET A 157 4.51 -5.69 16.38
C MET A 157 5.12 -5.58 14.97
N PHE A 158 4.75 -6.48 14.07
CA PHE A 158 5.23 -6.50 12.69
C PHE A 158 4.78 -5.25 11.92
N ARG A 159 3.52 -4.84 12.10
CA ARG A 159 2.99 -3.59 11.55
C ARG A 159 3.80 -2.37 11.99
N SER A 160 4.05 -2.25 13.29
CA SER A 160 4.82 -1.14 13.87
C SER A 160 6.26 -1.11 13.35
N ALA A 161 6.89 -2.29 13.23
CA ALA A 161 8.24 -2.43 12.67
C ALA A 161 8.29 -2.03 11.19
N ILE A 162 7.32 -2.44 10.36
CA ILE A 162 7.22 -2.05 8.95
C ILE A 162 7.09 -0.53 8.81
N VAL A 163 6.26 0.10 9.64
CA VAL A 163 6.12 1.56 9.65
C VAL A 163 7.43 2.24 10.04
N LEU A 164 8.10 1.76 11.09
CA LEU A 164 9.38 2.32 11.54
C LEU A 164 10.45 2.22 10.44
N ALA A 165 10.65 1.04 9.85
CA ALA A 165 11.63 0.84 8.79
C ALA A 165 11.32 1.71 7.56
N SER A 166 10.05 1.79 7.15
CA SER A 166 9.62 2.66 6.05
C SER A 166 9.97 4.12 6.33
N ARG A 167 9.76 4.60 7.56
CA ARG A 167 10.09 5.98 7.95
C ARG A 167 11.60 6.24 7.99
N LEU A 168 12.38 5.30 8.51
CA LEU A 168 13.84 5.41 8.56
C LEU A 168 14.45 5.51 7.15
N ALA A 169 13.90 4.77 6.19
CA ALA A 169 14.31 4.82 4.80
C ALA A 169 13.70 6.00 4.00
N GLY A 170 12.90 6.87 4.62
CA GLY A 170 12.26 8.00 3.95
C GLY A 170 11.15 7.61 2.97
N LEU A 171 10.62 6.38 3.06
CA LEU A 171 9.57 5.87 2.19
C LEU A 171 8.19 6.46 2.53
N SER A 172 7.27 6.30 1.58
CA SER A 172 5.86 6.56 1.83
C SER A 172 5.30 5.57 2.86
N ALA A 173 4.21 5.95 3.52
CA ALA A 173 3.58 5.08 4.51
C ALA A 173 3.19 3.73 3.88
N PRO A 174 3.44 2.60 4.58
CA PRO A 174 3.28 1.26 4.02
C PRO A 174 1.81 0.94 3.70
N VAL A 175 1.63 -0.14 2.95
CA VAL A 175 0.32 -0.68 2.55
C VAL A 175 0.01 -1.90 3.41
N ASP A 176 -1.14 -1.89 4.08
CA ASP A 176 -1.58 -2.96 4.99
C ASP A 176 -2.25 -4.08 4.20
N GLY A 177 -2.33 -5.27 4.81
CA GLY A 177 -2.84 -6.48 4.19
C GLY A 177 -4.33 -6.40 3.82
N VAL A 178 -4.85 -7.47 3.22
CA VAL A 178 -6.24 -7.56 2.78
C VAL A 178 -7.19 -7.76 3.97
N SER A 179 -8.46 -7.37 3.83
CA SER A 179 -9.52 -7.86 4.72
C SER A 179 -10.04 -9.19 4.18
N THR A 180 -10.14 -10.21 5.03
CA THR A 180 -10.78 -11.48 4.68
C THR A 180 -12.31 -11.38 4.72
N VAL A 181 -12.83 -10.39 5.45
CA VAL A 181 -14.25 -10.06 5.48
C VAL A 181 -14.60 -9.16 4.28
N LEU A 182 -15.60 -9.57 3.49
CA LEU A 182 -16.00 -8.85 2.27
C LEU A 182 -17.33 -8.10 2.39
N ASP A 183 -18.23 -8.56 3.26
CA ASP A 183 -19.62 -8.14 3.35
C ASP A 183 -19.97 -7.44 4.67
N ASP A 184 -18.94 -7.00 5.41
CA ASP A 184 -19.09 -6.20 6.62
C ASP A 184 -18.26 -4.90 6.49
N PRO A 185 -18.86 -3.80 6.01
CA PRO A 185 -18.15 -2.54 5.86
C PRO A 185 -17.69 -1.92 7.18
N VAL A 186 -18.32 -2.27 8.31
CA VAL A 186 -17.95 -1.76 9.63
C VAL A 186 -16.68 -2.47 10.12
N ALA A 187 -16.61 -3.79 9.98
CA ALA A 187 -15.42 -4.57 10.28
C ALA A 187 -14.22 -4.12 9.42
N ILE A 188 -14.42 -4.00 8.10
CA ILE A 188 -13.40 -3.52 7.16
C ILE A 188 -12.89 -2.12 7.54
N GLU A 189 -13.80 -1.20 7.86
CA GLU A 189 -13.41 0.16 8.27
C GLU A 189 -12.62 0.15 9.59
N SER A 190 -13.01 -0.69 10.55
CA SER A 190 -12.30 -0.84 11.83
C SER A 190 -10.87 -1.36 11.64
N GLU A 191 -10.69 -2.41 10.82
CA GLU A 191 -9.39 -2.98 10.46
C GLU A 191 -8.50 -1.93 9.76
N ALA A 192 -9.03 -1.26 8.74
CA ALA A 192 -8.28 -0.22 8.02
C ALA A 192 -7.92 0.97 8.95
N ARG A 193 -8.82 1.36 9.87
CA ARG A 193 -8.52 2.38 10.88
C ARG A 193 -7.41 1.93 11.82
N ARG A 194 -7.32 0.64 12.14
CA ARG A 194 -6.21 0.12 12.96
C ARG A 194 -4.88 0.25 12.22
N GLY A 195 -4.78 -0.18 10.97
CA GLY A 195 -3.59 0.03 10.14
C GLY A 195 -3.17 1.50 10.09
N ARG A 196 -4.13 2.41 9.84
CA ARG A 196 -3.90 3.87 9.87
C ARG A 196 -3.35 4.36 11.21
N ARG A 197 -3.89 3.88 12.35
CA ARG A 197 -3.41 4.28 13.69
C ARG A 197 -1.95 3.87 13.93
N LEU A 198 -1.53 2.74 13.37
CA LEU A 198 -0.15 2.27 13.45
C LEU A 198 0.79 3.00 12.49
N GLY A 199 0.24 3.73 11.52
CA GLY A 199 1.00 4.58 10.60
C GLY A 199 1.02 4.10 9.14
N PHE A 200 0.25 3.07 8.79
CA PHE A 200 0.01 2.68 7.40
C PHE A 200 -0.75 3.78 6.65
N GLY A 201 -0.51 3.88 5.35
CA GLY A 201 -1.11 4.89 4.47
C GLY A 201 -2.15 4.34 3.51
N ALA A 202 -2.21 3.02 3.36
CA ALA A 202 -3.10 2.35 2.43
C ALA A 202 -3.43 0.93 2.87
N LYS A 203 -4.42 0.31 2.21
CA LYS A 203 -4.78 -1.10 2.40
C LYS A 203 -4.97 -1.81 1.05
N LEU A 204 -4.57 -3.07 0.98
CA LEU A 204 -4.86 -3.96 -0.14
C LEU A 204 -6.35 -4.33 -0.18
N CYS A 205 -6.89 -4.48 -1.38
CA CYS A 205 -8.26 -4.92 -1.64
C CYS A 205 -8.24 -6.00 -2.72
N VAL A 206 -8.95 -7.12 -2.50
CA VAL A 206 -9.12 -8.20 -3.51
C VAL A 206 -10.50 -8.19 -4.16
N HIS A 207 -11.37 -7.29 -3.70
CA HIS A 207 -12.72 -7.08 -4.21
C HIS A 207 -13.05 -5.58 -4.21
N PRO A 208 -13.99 -5.08 -5.03
CA PRO A 208 -14.41 -3.67 -4.98
C PRO A 208 -15.14 -3.24 -3.70
N LYS A 209 -15.87 -4.16 -3.04
CA LYS A 209 -16.73 -3.85 -1.87
C LYS A 209 -16.00 -3.12 -0.72
N PRO A 210 -14.77 -3.50 -0.31
CA PRO A 210 -14.02 -2.84 0.75
C PRO A 210 -13.57 -1.40 0.43
N VAL A 211 -13.52 -0.98 -0.83
CA VAL A 211 -12.86 0.28 -1.24
C VAL A 211 -13.43 1.50 -0.51
N ASP A 212 -14.76 1.65 -0.48
CA ASP A 212 -15.40 2.79 0.19
C ASP A 212 -15.11 2.80 1.70
N ALA A 213 -15.12 1.63 2.35
CA ALA A 213 -14.82 1.50 3.78
C ALA A 213 -13.36 1.84 4.09
N VAL A 214 -12.43 1.39 3.25
CA VAL A 214 -11.01 1.76 3.30
C VAL A 214 -10.86 3.27 3.15
N HIS A 215 -11.51 3.89 2.17
CA HIS A 215 -11.41 5.33 1.94
C HIS A 215 -11.91 6.15 3.15
N ARG A 216 -13.03 5.74 3.76
CA ARG A 216 -13.52 6.35 5.01
C ARG A 216 -12.56 6.17 6.18
N ALA A 217 -11.90 5.01 6.28
CA ALA A 217 -10.92 4.73 7.33
C ALA A 217 -9.69 5.65 7.23
N TYR A 218 -9.21 5.92 6.01
CA TYR A 218 -8.05 6.77 5.75
C TYR A 218 -8.37 8.28 5.71
N ALA A 219 -9.64 8.66 5.61
CA ALA A 219 -10.09 10.05 5.69
C ALA A 219 -10.04 10.61 7.11
N TRP A 220 -9.84 11.93 7.22
CA TRP A 220 -10.05 12.66 8.48
C TRP A 220 -11.54 12.79 8.76
N THR A 221 -11.96 12.41 9.96
CA THR A 221 -13.33 12.57 10.44
C THR A 221 -13.70 14.05 10.56
N ALA A 222 -15.00 14.37 10.51
CA ALA A 222 -15.49 15.73 10.75
C ALA A 222 -15.04 16.28 12.11
N ALA A 223 -14.95 15.41 13.13
CA ALA A 223 -14.45 15.78 14.45
C ALA A 223 -12.95 16.13 14.44
N GLU A 224 -12.12 15.35 13.73
CA GLU A 224 -10.69 15.65 13.56
C GLU A 224 -10.47 16.96 12.78
N GLN A 225 -11.25 17.20 11.72
CA GLN A 225 -11.19 18.44 10.94
C GLN A 225 -11.58 19.65 11.79
N ALA A 226 -12.73 19.60 12.46
CA ALA A 226 -13.18 20.68 13.33
C ALA A 226 -12.19 20.95 14.47
N TRP A 227 -11.56 19.90 15.04
CA TRP A 227 -10.50 20.06 16.03
C TRP A 227 -9.28 20.78 15.45
N ALA A 228 -8.81 20.37 14.27
CA ALA A 228 -7.66 20.98 13.62
C ALA A 228 -7.89 22.46 13.30
N GLU A 229 -9.07 22.81 12.78
CA GLU A 229 -9.46 24.21 12.52
C GLU A 229 -9.53 25.05 13.81
N ARG A 230 -9.98 24.48 14.94
CA ARG A 230 -9.95 25.18 16.23
C ARG A 230 -8.52 25.42 16.69
N VAL A 231 -7.65 24.43 16.58
CA VAL A 231 -6.23 24.56 16.95
C VAL A 231 -5.55 25.67 16.14
N LEU A 232 -5.69 25.67 14.81
CA LEU A 232 -5.03 26.66 13.95
C LEU A 232 -5.56 28.08 14.20
N ARG A 233 -6.89 28.25 14.34
CA ARG A 233 -7.47 29.55 14.70
C ARG A 233 -6.97 30.07 16.05
N ALA A 234 -6.83 29.20 17.05
CA ALA A 234 -6.35 29.59 18.36
C ALA A 234 -4.87 30.03 18.32
N VAL A 235 -4.05 29.38 17.49
CA VAL A 235 -2.63 29.74 17.28
C VAL A 235 -2.51 31.07 16.55
N ASP A 236 -3.27 31.27 15.47
CA ASP A 236 -3.24 32.51 14.68
C ASP A 236 -3.67 33.73 15.52
N ALA A 237 -4.65 33.55 16.41
CA ALA A 237 -5.14 34.62 17.28
C ALA A 237 -4.15 35.04 18.39
N ASN A 238 -3.18 34.19 18.75
CA ASN A 238 -2.36 34.38 19.95
C ASN A 238 -0.86 34.60 19.68
N ALA A 239 -0.42 34.68 18.41
CA ALA A 239 0.88 35.21 17.94
C ALA A 239 2.13 34.91 18.82
N GLY A 240 2.21 33.73 19.45
CA GLY A 240 3.37 33.30 20.28
C GLY A 240 3.10 33.12 21.78
N ALA A 241 1.88 33.38 22.27
CA ALA A 241 1.49 33.01 23.64
C ALA A 241 1.22 31.50 23.78
N VAL A 242 1.29 30.97 25.00
CA VAL A 242 0.89 29.59 25.30
C VAL A 242 -0.59 29.42 24.99
N VAL A 243 -0.90 28.60 23.99
CA VAL A 243 -2.28 28.31 23.57
C VAL A 243 -2.73 26.99 24.19
N ALA A 244 -3.95 26.97 24.70
CA ALA A 244 -4.62 25.75 25.12
C ALA A 244 -5.96 25.60 24.38
N VAL A 245 -6.23 24.39 23.88
CA VAL A 245 -7.49 24.02 23.24
C VAL A 245 -8.00 22.74 23.91
N ASP A 246 -9.27 22.72 24.31
CA ASP A 246 -9.91 21.57 24.98
C ASP A 246 -9.11 21.08 26.22
N GLY A 247 -8.53 22.04 26.98
CA GLY A 247 -7.74 21.77 28.18
C GLY A 247 -6.34 21.20 27.94
N LYS A 248 -5.88 21.14 26.69
CA LYS A 248 -4.56 20.63 26.31
C LYS A 248 -3.68 21.73 25.73
N MET A 249 -2.40 21.71 26.10
CA MET A 249 -1.39 22.59 25.54
C MET A 249 -1.25 22.36 24.04
N VAL A 250 -1.17 23.44 23.27
CA VAL A 250 -0.90 23.43 21.84
C VAL A 250 0.56 23.83 21.63
N ASP A 251 1.38 22.86 21.24
CA ASP A 251 2.78 23.03 20.88
C ASP A 251 3.00 22.70 19.39
N MET A 252 4.25 22.77 18.92
CA MET A 252 4.56 22.56 17.51
C MET A 252 4.10 21.19 16.97
N PRO A 253 4.30 20.05 17.67
CA PRO A 253 3.71 18.77 17.27
C PRO A 253 2.18 18.81 17.06
N VAL A 254 1.44 19.46 17.96
CA VAL A 254 -0.01 19.61 17.83
C VAL A 254 -0.38 20.47 16.62
N ILE A 255 0.36 21.56 16.37
CA ILE A 255 0.16 22.44 15.20
C ILE A 255 0.42 21.70 13.90
N LEU A 256 1.54 20.98 13.79
CA LEU A 256 1.89 20.20 12.61
C LEU A 256 0.84 19.12 12.32
N LYS A 257 0.31 18.48 13.36
CA LYS A 257 -0.82 17.56 13.23
C LYS A 257 -2.06 18.26 12.69
N ALA A 258 -2.43 19.41 13.24
CA ALA A 258 -3.60 20.16 12.78
C ALA A 258 -3.46 20.62 11.32
N ARG A 259 -2.29 21.17 10.93
CA ARG A 259 -1.97 21.53 9.53
C ARG A 259 -2.12 20.36 8.57
N ARG A 260 -1.58 19.20 8.96
CA ARG A 260 -1.72 17.96 8.19
C ARG A 260 -3.18 17.53 8.00
N ILE A 261 -4.04 17.76 8.99
CA ILE A 261 -5.47 17.40 8.91
C ILE A 261 -6.22 18.28 7.91
N VAL A 262 -5.99 19.59 7.94
CA VAL A 262 -6.67 20.55 7.04
C VAL A 262 -6.05 20.64 5.64
N GLY A 263 -4.95 19.91 5.40
CA GLY A 263 -4.24 19.95 4.12
C GLY A 263 -3.45 21.25 3.88
N ALA A 264 -3.15 22.00 4.94
CA ALA A 264 -2.28 23.17 4.88
C ALA A 264 -0.82 22.71 5.07
N HIS A 265 0.07 23.10 4.16
CA HIS A 265 1.51 22.93 4.31
C HIS A 265 2.12 24.17 4.97
#